data_AF-A0A844QH83-F1
#
_entry.id   AF-A0A844QH83-F1
#
_cell.length_a   1.000
_cell.length_b   1.000
_cell.length_c   1.000
_cell.angle_alpha   90.00
_cell.angle_beta   90.00
_cell.angle_gamma   90.00
#
_symmetry.space_group_name_H-M   'P 1'
#
loop_
_entity.id
_entity.type
_entity.pdbx_description
1 polymer ?
#
loop_
_entity_poly.entity_id
_entity_poly.type
_entity_poly.pdbx_seq_one_letter_code
_entity_poly.pdbx_strand_id
1 'polypeptide(L)'
;MRILYLASLLGLLLGPTPAAFAQSDTSPMGAARTIAPDIVAPPAIDPEEIERVAPRAPLSEIGPARPPGPLAGETDWTLVRPLVTAAGRLEVGGVTVVLAGIDIIEPERRCRGRDGGRWPCGMRARTALRGFLRGRTVACDPAGDGGGAVRRASCRLGARDLGAWLVENGWAMAAGNGPYADAQRRAIDNKRGIFADEGVDPAPSADAPPVSILPADEAASGLGG
;
A
#
# COMPACT_ATOMS: atom_id res chain seq x y z
N MET A 1 -65.00 32.34 28.32
CA MET A 1 -64.12 33.52 28.31
C MET A 1 -63.20 33.38 27.10
N ARG A 2 -63.44 34.18 26.06
CA ARG A 2 -62.66 34.26 24.82
C ARG A 2 -61.35 34.98 25.10
N ILE A 3 -60.19 34.44 24.72
CA ILE A 3 -59.01 35.22 24.32
C ILE A 3 -58.29 34.44 23.20
N LEU A 4 -58.34 35.02 22.00
CA LEU A 4 -57.45 34.75 20.87
C LEU A 4 -56.16 35.53 21.08
N TYR A 5 -54.99 34.96 20.77
CA TYR A 5 -53.81 35.72 20.35
C TYR A 5 -53.01 34.96 19.29
N LEU A 6 -52.90 35.59 18.12
CA LEU A 6 -51.97 35.29 17.04
C LEU A 6 -50.53 35.60 17.49
N ALA A 7 -49.56 34.81 17.01
CA ALA A 7 -48.21 35.29 16.72
C ALA A 7 -47.55 34.43 15.64
N SER A 8 -47.23 35.07 14.52
CA SER A 8 -46.42 34.58 13.41
C SER A 8 -45.01 34.13 13.85
N LEU A 9 -44.39 33.22 13.10
CA LEU A 9 -43.03 33.44 12.59
C LEU A 9 -42.64 32.47 11.48
N LEU A 10 -42.30 33.10 10.35
CA LEU A 10 -41.53 32.60 9.22
C LEU A 10 -40.22 31.97 9.72
N GLY A 11 -39.83 30.83 9.18
CA GLY A 11 -38.54 30.20 9.46
C GLY A 11 -38.11 29.28 8.32
N LEU A 12 -37.45 29.87 7.32
CA LEU A 12 -36.74 29.17 6.26
C LEU A 12 -35.77 28.13 6.83
N LEU A 13 -35.81 26.90 6.33
CA LEU A 13 -34.70 25.96 6.44
C LEU A 13 -34.25 25.58 5.04
N LEU A 14 -33.39 26.45 4.49
CA LEU A 14 -32.44 26.11 3.44
C LEU A 14 -31.58 24.94 3.98
N GLY A 15 -31.62 23.82 3.28
CA GLY A 15 -30.67 22.73 3.50
C GLY A 15 -29.24 23.17 3.16
N PRO A 16 -28.22 22.56 3.77
CA PRO A 16 -26.82 22.93 3.58
C PRO A 16 -26.36 22.60 2.15
N THR A 17 -25.90 23.63 1.45
CA THR A 17 -25.19 23.54 0.17
C THR A 17 -23.86 22.79 0.34
N PRO A 18 -23.52 21.84 -0.55
CA PRO A 18 -22.19 21.24 -0.55
C PRO A 18 -21.15 22.30 -0.92
N ALA A 19 -20.10 22.41 -0.10
CA ALA A 19 -18.97 23.28 -0.32
C ALA A 19 -18.29 22.94 -1.65
N ALA A 20 -18.43 23.83 -2.62
CA ALA A 20 -17.62 23.84 -3.83
C ALA A 20 -16.18 24.20 -3.42
N PHE A 21 -15.26 23.25 -3.58
CA PHE A 21 -13.82 23.52 -3.48
C PHE A 21 -13.40 24.35 -4.69
N ALA A 22 -13.53 25.67 -4.59
CA ALA A 22 -12.86 26.61 -5.47
C ALA A 22 -11.41 26.76 -4.99
N GLN A 23 -10.50 26.00 -5.60
CA GLN A 23 -9.07 26.27 -5.48
C GLN A 23 -8.72 27.35 -6.50
N SER A 24 -8.59 28.60 -6.03
CA SER A 24 -8.00 29.68 -6.80
C SER A 24 -6.49 29.49 -6.82
N ASP A 25 -6.00 28.76 -7.83
CA ASP A 25 -4.58 28.76 -8.22
C ASP A 25 -4.24 30.13 -8.82
N THR A 26 -4.04 31.14 -7.98
CA THR A 26 -3.42 32.39 -8.40
C THR A 26 -1.91 32.18 -8.42
N SER A 27 -1.45 31.32 -9.33
CA SER A 27 -0.05 31.33 -9.72
C SER A 27 0.12 32.46 -10.75
N PRO A 28 1.08 33.39 -10.56
CA PRO A 28 1.38 34.36 -11.61
C PRO A 28 1.74 33.58 -12.87
N MET A 29 0.99 33.80 -13.94
CA MET A 29 1.20 33.20 -15.26
C MET A 29 2.61 33.54 -15.72
N GLY A 30 3.58 32.67 -15.46
CA GLY A 30 4.87 32.73 -16.13
C GLY A 30 4.63 32.58 -17.61
N ALA A 31 5.19 33.51 -18.41
CA ALA A 31 5.09 33.49 -19.86
C ALA A 31 5.38 32.08 -20.38
N ALA A 32 4.52 31.59 -21.28
CA ALA A 32 4.68 30.27 -21.87
C ALA A 32 6.10 30.11 -22.45
N ARG A 33 6.71 28.95 -22.23
CA ARG A 33 8.07 28.69 -22.70
C ARG A 33 8.11 28.69 -24.24
N THR A 34 8.82 29.65 -24.82
CA THR A 34 8.97 29.77 -26.28
C THR A 34 9.92 28.69 -26.83
N ILE A 35 9.55 28.07 -27.96
CA ILE A 35 10.41 27.16 -28.72
C ILE A 35 10.90 27.90 -29.96
N ALA A 36 12.22 27.94 -30.19
CA ALA A 36 12.87 28.60 -31.33
C ALA A 36 12.47 30.09 -31.51
N PRO A 37 12.73 30.96 -30.51
CA PRO A 37 12.30 32.36 -30.52
C PRO A 37 12.88 33.19 -31.67
N ASP A 38 14.00 32.76 -32.25
CA ASP A 38 14.67 33.45 -33.36
C ASP A 38 14.03 33.17 -34.73
N ILE A 39 13.17 32.15 -34.82
CA ILE A 39 12.57 31.67 -36.07
C ILE A 39 11.05 31.83 -36.04
N VAL A 40 10.43 31.61 -34.88
CA VAL A 40 8.97 31.64 -34.72
C VAL A 40 8.60 32.69 -33.69
N ALA A 41 8.01 33.79 -34.17
CA ALA A 41 7.44 34.80 -33.29
C ALA A 41 6.21 34.20 -32.56
N PRO A 42 6.18 34.22 -31.21
CA PRO A 42 5.00 33.80 -30.49
C PRO A 42 3.82 34.73 -30.81
N PRO A 43 2.60 34.21 -30.93
CA PRO A 43 1.42 35.05 -31.10
C PRO A 43 1.28 35.96 -29.87
N ALA A 44 0.88 37.21 -30.09
CA ALA A 44 0.47 38.08 -28.99
C ALA A 44 -0.83 37.51 -28.42
N ILE A 45 -0.82 37.15 -27.15
CA ILE A 45 -1.95 36.57 -26.45
C ILE A 45 -2.43 37.59 -25.44
N ASP A 46 -3.64 38.13 -25.64
CA ASP A 46 -4.32 38.96 -24.66
C ASP A 46 -5.01 38.05 -23.63
N PRO A 47 -4.61 38.06 -22.34
CA PRO A 47 -5.24 37.22 -21.33
C PRO A 47 -6.72 37.57 -21.09
N GLU A 48 -7.17 38.78 -21.45
CA GLU A 48 -8.58 39.18 -21.35
C GLU A 48 -9.44 38.53 -22.45
N GLU A 49 -8.82 38.07 -23.54
CA GLU A 49 -9.48 37.41 -24.67
C GLU A 49 -9.50 35.87 -24.56
N ILE A 50 -8.76 35.29 -23.60
CA ILE A 50 -8.72 33.83 -23.42
C ILE A 50 -9.76 33.37 -22.40
N GLU A 51 -10.77 32.64 -22.88
CA GLU A 51 -11.67 31.88 -22.02
C GLU A 51 -11.20 30.43 -21.86
N ARG A 52 -11.24 29.91 -20.62
CA ARG A 52 -11.02 28.48 -20.37
C ARG A 52 -12.23 27.67 -20.80
N VAL A 53 -12.12 27.02 -21.96
CA VAL A 53 -13.12 26.06 -22.42
C VAL A 53 -13.08 24.79 -21.54
N ALA A 54 -14.26 24.30 -21.17
CA ALA A 54 -14.38 23.05 -20.42
C ALA A 54 -13.76 21.87 -21.21
N PRO A 55 -13.16 20.87 -20.53
CA PRO A 55 -12.67 19.68 -21.20
C PRO A 55 -13.77 19.03 -22.04
N ARG A 56 -13.48 18.82 -23.33
CA ARG A 56 -14.36 18.07 -24.23
C ARG A 56 -14.61 16.66 -23.68
N ALA A 57 -15.77 16.10 -24.00
CA ALA A 57 -16.05 14.69 -23.72
C ALA A 57 -15.00 13.77 -24.40
N PRO A 58 -14.71 12.59 -23.83
CA PRO A 58 -13.83 11.62 -24.47
C PRO A 58 -14.28 11.34 -25.91
N LEU A 59 -13.32 11.22 -26.83
CA LEU A 59 -13.59 10.95 -28.25
C LEU A 59 -14.19 9.57 -28.52
N SER A 60 -14.10 8.68 -27.55
CA SER A 60 -14.47 7.28 -27.66
C SER A 60 -15.58 6.98 -26.66
N GLU A 61 -16.55 6.14 -27.05
CA GLU A 61 -17.53 5.57 -26.11
C GLU A 61 -16.88 4.60 -25.10
N ILE A 62 -15.63 4.18 -25.38
CA ILE A 62 -14.78 3.51 -24.42
C ILE A 62 -14.38 4.55 -23.38
N GLY A 63 -15.22 4.67 -22.35
CA GLY A 63 -14.91 5.43 -21.14
C GLY A 63 -13.62 4.93 -20.47
N PRO A 64 -13.19 5.56 -19.36
CA PRO A 64 -12.04 5.08 -18.62
C PRO A 64 -12.20 3.59 -18.31
N ALA A 65 -11.12 2.82 -18.51
CA ALA A 65 -11.13 1.38 -18.28
C ALA A 65 -11.72 1.09 -16.88
N ARG A 66 -12.73 0.22 -16.82
CA ARG A 66 -13.27 -0.23 -15.54
C ARG A 66 -12.11 -0.85 -14.75
N PRO A 67 -11.87 -0.47 -13.48
CA PRO A 67 -10.89 -1.17 -12.67
C PRO A 67 -11.23 -2.67 -12.69
N PRO A 68 -10.23 -3.55 -12.81
CA PRO A 68 -10.46 -4.99 -12.84
C PRO A 68 -11.31 -5.38 -11.63
N GLY A 69 -12.39 -6.13 -11.88
CA GLY A 69 -13.26 -6.62 -10.82
C GLY A 69 -12.48 -7.51 -9.84
N PRO A 70 -13.03 -7.74 -8.63
CA PRO A 70 -12.44 -8.71 -7.71
C PRO A 70 -12.31 -10.06 -8.41
N LEU A 71 -11.23 -10.80 -8.17
CA LEU A 71 -11.12 -12.23 -8.52
C LEU A 71 -12.10 -13.04 -7.64
N ALA A 72 -13.40 -12.76 -7.75
CA ALA A 72 -14.47 -13.41 -7.03
C ALA A 72 -15.22 -14.31 -8.02
N GLY A 73 -14.72 -15.53 -8.20
CA GLY A 73 -15.42 -16.57 -8.96
C GLY A 73 -14.56 -17.45 -9.85
N GLU A 74 -13.35 -17.02 -10.20
CA GLU A 74 -12.51 -17.80 -11.11
C GLU A 74 -11.74 -18.89 -10.35
N THR A 75 -11.89 -20.14 -10.80
CA THR A 75 -11.20 -21.33 -10.27
C THR A 75 -9.68 -21.32 -10.51
N ASP A 76 -9.19 -20.29 -11.21
CA ASP A 76 -7.79 -20.13 -11.57
C ASP A 76 -7.04 -19.32 -10.51
N TRP A 77 -6.45 -20.01 -9.54
CA TRP A 77 -5.59 -19.42 -8.50
C TRP A 77 -4.19 -19.07 -9.01
N THR A 78 -4.14 -18.63 -10.26
CA THR A 78 -2.93 -18.19 -10.95
C THR A 78 -2.81 -16.67 -10.81
N LEU A 79 -1.98 -16.24 -9.88
CA LEU A 79 -1.74 -14.83 -9.59
C LEU A 79 -0.78 -14.26 -10.64
N VAL A 80 -1.30 -13.53 -11.62
CA VAL A 80 -0.51 -12.85 -12.64
C VAL A 80 0.10 -11.57 -12.06
N ARG A 81 1.43 -11.48 -12.05
CA ARG A 81 2.20 -10.31 -11.57
C ARG A 81 1.74 -9.77 -10.20
N PRO A 82 1.69 -10.60 -9.14
CA PRO A 82 1.19 -10.17 -7.84
C PRO A 82 2.07 -9.07 -7.24
N LEU A 83 1.44 -8.12 -6.56
CA LEU A 83 2.12 -7.14 -5.73
C LEU A 83 2.54 -7.80 -4.41
N VAL A 84 3.82 -7.68 -4.06
CA VAL A 84 4.34 -8.20 -2.78
C VAL A 84 4.24 -7.12 -1.72
N THR A 85 3.37 -7.30 -0.72
CA THR A 85 3.19 -6.36 0.40
C THR A 85 4.02 -6.75 1.62
N ALA A 86 4.26 -8.04 1.86
CA ALA A 86 5.19 -8.54 2.87
C ALA A 86 5.82 -9.89 2.45
N ALA A 87 6.79 -10.40 3.22
CA ALA A 87 7.48 -11.67 2.97
C ALA A 87 6.58 -12.89 3.26
N GLY A 88 5.57 -13.06 2.41
CA GLY A 88 4.48 -14.04 2.59
C GLY A 88 3.09 -13.48 2.33
N ARG A 89 2.97 -12.21 1.90
CA ARG A 89 1.69 -11.58 1.54
C ARG A 89 1.76 -11.00 0.14
N LEU A 90 0.82 -11.43 -0.69
CA LEU A 90 0.68 -11.07 -2.10
C LEU A 90 -0.69 -10.44 -2.34
N GLU A 91 -0.78 -9.50 -3.27
CA GLU A 91 -2.02 -8.84 -3.66
C GLU A 91 -2.18 -8.85 -5.17
N VAL A 92 -3.37 -9.22 -5.65
CA VAL A 92 -3.72 -9.18 -7.07
C VAL A 92 -5.23 -9.08 -7.22
N GLY A 93 -5.71 -8.19 -8.10
CA GLY A 93 -7.14 -8.09 -8.42
C GLY A 93 -8.06 -7.91 -7.20
N GLY A 94 -7.63 -7.12 -6.20
CA GLY A 94 -8.38 -6.88 -4.97
C GLY A 94 -8.40 -8.04 -3.97
N VAL A 95 -7.67 -9.12 -4.23
CA VAL A 95 -7.51 -10.26 -3.32
C VAL A 95 -6.12 -10.23 -2.69
N THR A 96 -6.06 -10.39 -1.38
CA THR A 96 -4.85 -10.57 -0.59
C THR A 96 -4.64 -12.06 -0.31
N VAL A 97 -3.52 -12.61 -0.77
CA VAL A 97 -3.10 -13.98 -0.50
C VAL A 97 -2.00 -13.98 0.55
N VAL A 98 -2.24 -14.71 1.65
CA VAL A 98 -1.31 -14.93 2.75
C VAL A 98 -0.77 -16.36 2.65
N LEU A 99 0.54 -16.54 2.61
CA LEU A 99 1.12 -17.87 2.51
C LEU A 99 0.85 -18.69 3.76
N ALA A 100 0.35 -19.91 3.57
CA ALA A 100 0.08 -20.84 4.65
C ALA A 100 1.39 -21.46 5.19
N GLY A 101 1.39 -21.81 6.48
CA GLY A 101 2.49 -22.53 7.14
C GLY A 101 3.69 -21.67 7.53
N ILE A 102 3.65 -20.35 7.35
CA ILE A 102 4.71 -19.43 7.75
C ILE A 102 4.18 -18.28 8.62
N ASP A 103 5.06 -17.75 9.47
CA ASP A 103 4.87 -16.48 10.16
C ASP A 103 5.60 -15.37 9.39
N ILE A 104 4.82 -14.38 8.98
CA ILE A 104 5.29 -13.27 8.14
C ILE A 104 6.13 -12.30 8.97
N ILE A 105 7.23 -11.85 8.37
CA ILE A 105 7.99 -10.70 8.87
C ILE A 105 7.36 -9.45 8.28
N GLU A 106 6.62 -8.70 9.10
CA GLU A 106 5.98 -7.46 8.65
C GLU A 106 7.02 -6.43 8.18
N PRO A 107 6.72 -5.65 7.13
CA PRO A 107 7.69 -4.73 6.53
C PRO A 107 8.34 -3.75 7.51
N GLU A 108 7.59 -3.31 8.51
CA GLU A 108 7.98 -2.33 9.53
C GLU A 108 8.93 -2.94 10.57
N ARG A 109 9.03 -4.28 10.62
CA ARG A 109 9.84 -4.97 11.62
C ARG A 109 11.32 -4.65 11.46
N ARG A 110 11.93 -4.31 12.59
CA ARG A 110 13.37 -4.13 12.75
C ARG A 110 13.95 -5.27 13.59
N CYS A 111 15.10 -5.78 13.18
CA CYS A 111 15.83 -6.84 13.87
C CYS A 111 17.14 -6.27 14.42
N ARG A 112 17.73 -6.89 15.44
CA ARG A 112 19.09 -6.54 15.89
C ARG A 112 20.11 -7.17 14.96
N GLY A 113 21.16 -6.41 14.67
CA GLY A 113 22.35 -6.86 13.97
C GLY A 113 23.43 -7.24 14.97
N ARG A 114 24.47 -7.93 14.49
CA ARG A 114 25.66 -8.29 15.28
C ARG A 114 26.30 -7.11 16.00
N ASP A 115 26.29 -5.94 15.38
CA ASP A 115 26.92 -4.73 15.93
C ASP A 115 26.02 -4.02 16.99
N GLY A 116 24.96 -4.69 17.45
CA GLY A 116 23.96 -4.13 18.37
C GLY A 116 22.98 -3.14 17.72
N GLY A 117 23.25 -2.71 16.48
CA GLY A 117 22.38 -1.83 15.71
C GLY A 117 21.06 -2.49 15.28
N ARG A 118 20.02 -1.69 15.03
CA ARG A 118 18.76 -2.19 14.45
C ARG A 118 18.78 -2.06 12.92
N TRP A 119 18.33 -3.08 12.20
CA TRP A 119 18.25 -3.08 10.74
C TRP A 119 16.83 -3.44 10.25
N PRO A 120 16.41 -2.95 9.06
CA PRO A 120 15.04 -3.09 8.56
C PRO A 120 14.80 -4.47 7.94
N CYS A 121 14.70 -5.50 8.79
CA CYS A 121 14.59 -6.88 8.35
C CYS A 121 13.29 -7.19 7.60
N GLY A 122 12.15 -6.59 7.99
CA GLY A 122 10.90 -6.71 7.26
C GLY A 122 10.98 -6.23 5.82
N MET A 123 11.48 -5.01 5.61
CA MET A 123 11.69 -4.45 4.27
C MET A 123 12.65 -5.30 3.43
N ARG A 124 13.73 -5.83 4.02
CA ARG A 124 14.67 -6.71 3.31
C ARG A 124 14.01 -8.02 2.92
N ALA A 125 13.22 -8.63 3.80
CA ALA A 125 12.48 -9.86 3.54
C ALA A 125 11.44 -9.66 2.41
N ARG A 126 10.64 -8.58 2.46
CA ARG A 126 9.71 -8.20 1.40
C ARG A 126 10.43 -8.02 0.06
N THR A 127 11.56 -7.32 0.07
CA THR A 127 12.37 -7.06 -1.12
C THR A 127 12.96 -8.35 -1.69
N ALA A 128 13.38 -9.28 -0.84
CA ALA A 128 13.88 -10.59 -1.25
C ALA A 128 12.80 -11.39 -1.98
N LEU A 129 11.57 -11.45 -1.45
CA LEU A 129 10.45 -12.11 -2.14
C LEU A 129 10.13 -11.43 -3.47
N ARG A 130 10.06 -10.10 -3.49
CA ARG A 130 9.84 -9.34 -4.74
C ARG A 130 10.91 -9.65 -5.79
N GLY A 131 12.18 -9.71 -5.37
CA GLY A 131 13.32 -10.07 -6.22
C GLY A 131 13.35 -11.53 -6.66
N PHE A 132 12.76 -12.44 -5.87
CA PHE A 132 12.59 -13.85 -6.22
C PHE A 132 11.48 -14.04 -7.27
N LEU A 133 10.34 -13.38 -7.08
CA LEU A 133 9.23 -13.44 -8.03
C LEU A 133 9.59 -12.78 -9.36
N ARG A 134 10.27 -11.62 -9.34
CA ARG A 134 10.61 -10.82 -10.54
C ARG A 134 9.40 -10.51 -11.43
N GLY A 135 8.23 -10.31 -10.81
CA GLY A 135 6.98 -10.07 -11.53
C GLY A 135 6.46 -11.28 -12.32
N ARG A 136 6.96 -12.49 -12.06
CA ARG A 136 6.43 -13.72 -12.67
C ARG A 136 5.10 -14.12 -12.03
N THR A 137 4.35 -14.93 -12.76
CA THR A 137 3.10 -15.55 -12.32
C THR A 137 3.35 -16.58 -11.22
N VAL A 138 2.47 -16.61 -10.23
CA VAL A 138 2.51 -17.54 -9.08
C VAL A 138 1.23 -18.36 -9.08
N ALA A 139 1.36 -19.69 -9.02
CA ALA A 139 0.20 -20.58 -8.85
C ALA A 139 -0.03 -20.82 -7.36
N CYS A 140 -1.25 -20.68 -6.88
CA CYS A 140 -1.60 -20.89 -5.49
C CYS A 140 -2.68 -21.96 -5.35
N ASP A 141 -2.63 -22.70 -4.25
CA ASP A 141 -3.64 -23.66 -3.83
C ASP A 141 -4.23 -23.15 -2.50
N PRO A 142 -5.49 -22.69 -2.48
CA PRO A 142 -6.11 -22.15 -1.27
C PRO A 142 -6.27 -23.22 -0.19
N ALA A 143 -6.05 -22.83 1.07
CA ALA A 143 -6.34 -23.67 2.22
C ALA A 143 -7.79 -23.42 2.68
N GLY A 144 -8.65 -24.40 2.45
CA GLY A 144 -10.07 -24.35 2.86
C GLY A 144 -10.99 -23.61 1.88
N ASP A 145 -12.25 -23.48 2.28
CA ASP A 145 -13.38 -22.94 1.53
C ASP A 145 -13.68 -21.46 1.85
N GLY A 146 -12.82 -20.81 2.63
CA GLY A 146 -13.07 -19.48 3.17
C GLY A 146 -13.25 -18.41 2.10
N GLY A 147 -14.47 -17.92 1.93
CA GLY A 147 -14.80 -16.71 1.18
C GLY A 147 -14.21 -15.45 1.85
N GLY A 148 -13.87 -14.43 1.05
CA GLY A 148 -13.35 -13.15 1.56
C GLY A 148 -12.23 -12.54 0.71
N ALA A 149 -11.83 -11.31 1.07
CA ALA A 149 -10.74 -10.59 0.41
C ALA A 149 -9.34 -11.11 0.81
N VAL A 150 -9.21 -11.76 1.98
CA VAL A 150 -7.94 -12.35 2.46
C VAL A 150 -8.04 -13.87 2.42
N ARG A 151 -7.08 -14.53 1.78
CA ARG A 151 -7.06 -15.99 1.56
C ARG A 151 -5.74 -16.58 2.00
N ARG A 152 -5.76 -17.65 2.79
CA ARG A 152 -4.54 -18.43 3.08
C ARG A 152 -4.34 -19.47 1.99
N ALA A 153 -3.13 -19.59 1.45
CA ALA A 153 -2.84 -20.52 0.37
C ALA A 153 -1.39 -21.01 0.41
N SER A 154 -1.13 -22.21 -0.09
CA SER A 154 0.23 -22.60 -0.48
C SER A 154 0.49 -22.10 -1.89
N CYS A 155 1.66 -21.55 -2.19
CA CYS A 155 1.93 -20.95 -3.50
C CYS A 155 3.27 -21.40 -4.06
N ARG A 156 3.34 -21.48 -5.39
CA ARG A 156 4.46 -21.99 -6.17
C ARG A 156 4.83 -21.07 -7.31
N LEU A 157 6.13 -20.96 -7.57
CA LEU A 157 6.71 -20.33 -8.75
C LEU A 157 7.39 -21.41 -9.59
N GLY A 158 6.69 -21.90 -10.61
CA GLY A 158 7.07 -23.15 -11.28
C GLY A 158 7.08 -24.30 -10.27
N ALA A 159 8.21 -25.00 -10.15
CA ALA A 159 8.38 -26.10 -9.18
C ALA A 159 8.80 -25.65 -7.77
N ARG A 160 9.04 -24.35 -7.54
CA ARG A 160 9.53 -23.85 -6.25
C ARG A 160 8.38 -23.42 -5.35
N ASP A 161 8.30 -24.01 -4.16
CA ASP A 161 7.40 -23.58 -3.09
C ASP A 161 7.89 -22.26 -2.48
N LEU A 162 7.01 -21.25 -2.44
CA LEU A 162 7.34 -19.92 -1.93
C LEU A 162 7.54 -19.92 -0.41
N GLY A 163 6.70 -20.64 0.33
CA GLY A 163 6.78 -20.72 1.80
C GLY A 163 8.08 -21.40 2.22
N ALA A 164 8.40 -22.53 1.59
CA ALA A 164 9.67 -23.21 1.80
C ALA A 164 10.85 -22.28 1.46
N TRP A 165 10.84 -21.63 0.29
CA TRP A 165 11.93 -20.73 -0.09
C TRP A 165 12.12 -19.59 0.91
N LEU A 166 11.04 -18.96 1.38
CA LEU A 166 11.11 -17.88 2.38
C LEU A 166 11.75 -18.36 3.68
N VAL A 167 11.28 -19.49 4.22
CA VAL A 167 11.79 -20.02 5.48
C VAL A 167 13.23 -20.50 5.34
N GLU A 168 13.55 -21.23 4.27
CA GLU A 168 14.92 -21.70 4.01
C GLU A 168 15.90 -20.54 3.93
N ASN A 169 15.50 -19.40 3.36
CA ASN A 169 16.34 -18.21 3.21
C ASN A 169 16.32 -17.28 4.44
N GLY A 170 15.56 -17.63 5.48
CA GLY A 170 15.43 -16.81 6.68
C GLY A 170 14.67 -15.51 6.45
N TRP A 171 13.72 -15.48 5.50
CA TRP A 171 12.86 -14.32 5.26
C TRP A 171 11.46 -14.47 5.86
N ALA A 172 11.14 -15.64 6.41
CA ALA A 172 9.96 -15.92 7.21
C ALA A 172 10.31 -16.99 8.27
N MET A 173 9.47 -17.13 9.29
CA MET A 173 9.56 -18.23 10.25
C MET A 173 8.52 -19.30 9.86
N ALA A 174 8.78 -20.56 10.20
CA ALA A 174 7.80 -21.63 10.08
C ALA A 174 6.73 -21.48 11.17
N ALA A 175 5.47 -21.66 10.81
CA ALA A 175 4.39 -21.68 11.78
C ALA A 175 4.42 -23.00 12.57
N GLY A 176 4.87 -22.94 13.82
CA GLY A 176 4.97 -24.11 14.72
C GLY A 176 5.79 -25.27 14.14
N ASN A 177 5.34 -26.50 14.37
CA ASN A 177 5.94 -27.72 13.82
C ASN A 177 5.39 -28.08 12.43
N GLY A 178 5.05 -27.07 11.63
CA GLY A 178 4.50 -27.23 10.29
C GLY A 178 5.51 -27.76 9.25
N PRO A 179 5.14 -27.77 7.95
CA PRO A 179 5.94 -28.38 6.89
C PRO A 179 7.32 -27.75 6.67
N TYR A 180 7.55 -26.54 7.20
CA TYR A 180 8.80 -25.80 7.03
C TYR A 180 9.69 -25.79 8.29
N ALA A 181 9.35 -26.52 9.34
CA ALA A 181 10.16 -26.53 10.58
C ALA A 181 11.62 -26.94 10.33
N ASP A 182 11.84 -27.97 9.51
CA ASP A 182 13.18 -28.43 9.13
C ASP A 182 13.94 -27.39 8.29
N ALA A 183 13.23 -26.69 7.41
CA ALA A 183 13.79 -25.59 6.63
C ALA A 183 14.24 -24.44 7.53
N GLN A 184 13.47 -24.12 8.57
CA GLN A 184 13.84 -23.10 9.54
C GLN A 184 15.09 -23.51 10.32
N ARG A 185 15.18 -24.76 10.80
CA ARG A 185 16.38 -25.25 11.48
C ARG A 185 17.62 -25.04 10.61
N ARG A 186 17.56 -25.43 9.33
CA ARG A 186 18.65 -25.18 8.38
C ARG A 186 18.95 -23.69 8.21
N ALA A 187 17.95 -22.82 8.16
CA ALA A 187 18.16 -21.37 8.03
C ALA A 187 18.86 -20.77 9.26
N ILE A 188 18.52 -21.26 10.46
CA ILE A 188 19.15 -20.89 11.73
C ILE A 188 20.61 -21.37 11.77
N ASP A 189 20.84 -22.66 11.49
CA ASP A 189 22.18 -23.27 11.51
C ASP A 189 23.14 -22.55 10.55
N ASN A 190 22.62 -22.13 9.39
CA ASN A 190 23.36 -21.42 8.37
C ASN A 190 23.31 -19.88 8.51
N LYS A 191 22.73 -19.36 9.60
CA LYS A 191 22.66 -17.91 9.89
C LYS A 191 22.12 -17.09 8.71
N ARG A 192 20.99 -17.51 8.16
CA ARG A 192 20.39 -16.91 6.94
C ARG A 192 19.36 -15.85 7.28
N GLY A 193 19.30 -14.79 6.48
CA GLY A 193 18.26 -13.77 6.53
C GLY A 193 18.15 -13.13 7.92
N ILE A 194 16.97 -13.19 8.54
CA ILE A 194 16.72 -12.67 9.88
C ILE A 194 17.49 -13.42 10.98
N PHE A 195 17.95 -14.65 10.70
CA PHE A 195 18.72 -15.48 11.64
C PHE A 195 20.24 -15.24 11.53
N ALA A 196 20.67 -14.27 10.72
CA ALA A 196 22.10 -13.96 10.54
C ALA A 196 22.76 -13.39 11.80
N ASP A 197 21.96 -12.76 12.66
CA ASP A 197 22.38 -12.01 13.84
C ASP A 197 21.69 -12.54 15.10
N GLU A 198 22.24 -12.24 16.28
CA GLU A 198 21.74 -12.75 17.56
C GLU A 198 20.28 -12.37 17.80
N GLY A 199 19.40 -13.37 17.74
CA GLY A 199 18.05 -13.29 18.29
C GLY A 199 17.10 -12.40 17.49
N VAL A 200 16.17 -13.05 16.80
CA VAL A 200 14.94 -12.40 16.38
C VAL A 200 14.15 -12.06 17.66
N ASP A 201 14.20 -10.80 18.13
CA ASP A 201 13.23 -10.30 19.13
C ASP A 201 11.82 -10.63 18.59
N PRO A 202 10.89 -11.21 19.38
CA PRO A 202 9.58 -11.62 18.89
C PRO A 202 8.84 -10.46 18.22
N ALA A 203 8.01 -10.76 17.21
CA ALA A 203 7.28 -9.73 16.49
C ALA A 203 6.44 -8.90 17.48
N PRO A 204 6.35 -7.56 17.31
CA PRO A 204 5.42 -6.77 18.10
C PRO A 204 4.00 -7.32 17.93
N SER A 205 3.24 -7.41 19.01
CA SER A 205 1.84 -7.85 18.97
C SER A 205 1.03 -6.91 18.07
N ALA A 206 -0.09 -7.40 17.52
CA ALA A 206 -1.01 -6.59 16.71
C ALA A 206 -1.59 -5.37 17.48
N ASP A 207 -1.50 -5.39 18.80
CA ASP A 207 -1.93 -4.31 19.70
C ASP A 207 -0.81 -3.30 20.02
N ALA A 208 0.38 -3.46 19.44
CA ALA A 208 1.46 -2.50 19.67
C ALA A 208 1.11 -1.15 19.04
N PRO A 209 1.32 -0.03 19.77
CA PRO A 209 1.08 1.30 19.21
C PRO A 209 1.96 1.53 17.98
N PRO A 210 1.49 2.30 16.98
CA PRO A 210 2.27 2.58 15.78
C PRO A 210 3.61 3.21 16.18
N VAL A 211 4.69 2.69 15.62
CA VAL A 211 6.03 3.25 15.83
C VAL A 211 6.08 4.62 15.16
N SER A 212 6.03 5.68 15.96
CA SER A 212 6.19 7.06 15.48
C SER A 212 7.56 7.22 14.80
N ILE A 213 7.53 7.68 13.55
CA ILE A 213 8.73 7.96 12.72
C ILE A 213 9.28 9.38 12.93
N LEU A 214 8.64 10.17 13.81
CA LEU A 214 9.06 11.53 14.13
C LEU A 214 10.07 11.51 15.30
N PRO A 215 11.19 12.25 15.20
CA PRO A 215 12.12 12.40 16.32
C PRO A 215 11.45 13.17 17.48
N ALA A 216 11.74 12.75 18.72
CA ALA A 216 11.08 13.27 19.92
C ALA A 216 11.64 14.63 20.43
N ASP A 217 12.55 15.26 19.67
CA ASP A 217 13.34 16.41 20.14
C ASP A 217 12.86 17.77 19.58
N GLU A 218 11.54 18.03 19.60
CA GLU A 218 11.01 19.40 19.40
C GLU A 218 10.00 19.81 20.50
N ALA A 219 10.11 19.24 21.70
CA ALA A 219 9.21 19.56 22.82
C ALA A 219 9.88 20.28 24.01
N ALA A 220 11.13 20.74 23.89
CA ALA A 220 11.81 21.41 25.01
C ALA A 220 12.73 22.55 24.56
N SER A 221 12.16 23.64 24.04
CA SER A 221 12.79 24.98 24.09
C SER A 221 11.73 26.06 23.86
N GLY A 222 10.87 26.22 24.87
CA GLY A 222 10.10 27.43 25.08
C GLY A 222 10.23 27.83 26.54
N LEU A 223 10.44 29.14 26.77
CA LEU A 223 10.40 29.90 28.03
C LEU A 223 11.78 30.21 28.67
N GLY A 224 12.23 31.44 28.39
CA GLY A 224 13.18 32.20 29.18
C GLY A 224 13.03 33.67 28.79
N GLY A 225 12.09 34.36 29.43
CA GLY A 225 11.95 35.82 29.41
C GLY A 225 12.68 36.45 30.58
#